data_AF-A0A430AQJ5-F1
#
_entry.id   AF-A0A430AQJ5-F1
#
_cell.length_a   1.000
_cell.length_b   1.000
_cell.length_c   1.000
_cell.angle_alpha   90.00
_cell.angle_beta   90.00
_cell.angle_gamma   90.00
#
_symmetry.space_group_name_H-M   'P 1'
#
loop_
_entity.id
_entity.type
_entity.pdbx_description
1 polymer ?
#
loop_
_entity_poly.entity_id
_entity_poly.type
_entity_poly.pdbx_seq_one_letter_code
_entity_poly.pdbx_strand_id
1 'polypeptide(L)'
;MNRKVFGYDYEENDISNTDALVKSKKVTTERDFQFENIVNESRNKQGRPDVYQDKRYKATMPKRVSPVVNVKLEALRPLMSELISVNSKVSFNQMIDILIESYINQKLSSSKIEFLRKEISEELEKLK
;
A
#
# COMPACT_ATOMS: atom_id res chain seq x y z
N MET A 1 39.49 -48.71 13.74
CA MET A 1 38.81 -47.59 13.06
C MET A 1 39.88 -46.71 12.44
N ASN A 2 39.97 -46.70 11.11
CA ASN A 2 40.91 -45.90 10.34
C ASN A 2 40.25 -44.55 9.98
N ARG A 3 40.96 -43.45 10.23
CA ARG A 3 41.04 -42.31 9.33
C ARG A 3 42.49 -41.85 9.23
N LYS A 4 43.17 -42.47 8.27
CA LYS A 4 44.34 -41.98 7.53
C LYS A 4 43.76 -40.89 6.57
N VAL A 5 44.39 -39.81 6.10
CA VAL A 5 45.75 -39.54 5.62
C VAL A 5 45.78 -38.00 5.32
N PHE A 6 46.80 -37.20 5.61
CA PHE A 6 47.96 -36.76 4.76
C PHE A 6 48.39 -35.42 5.42
N GLY A 7 49.63 -35.19 5.84
CA GLY A 7 50.76 -34.84 4.97
C GLY A 7 50.71 -33.34 4.62
N TYR A 8 51.57 -32.52 5.23
CA TYR A 8 52.38 -31.43 4.67
C TYR A 8 52.89 -30.52 5.80
N ASP A 9 54.22 -30.39 5.85
CA ASP A 9 54.99 -29.62 6.82
C ASP A 9 54.80 -28.11 6.58
N TYR A 10 54.59 -27.35 7.66
CA TYR A 10 54.56 -25.88 7.60
C TYR A 10 55.77 -25.33 8.35
N GLU A 11 56.56 -24.54 7.64
CA GLU A 11 57.75 -23.86 8.19
C GLU A 11 57.36 -22.76 9.19
N GLU A 12 58.05 -22.76 10.33
CA GLU A 12 58.04 -21.68 11.31
C GLU A 12 58.67 -20.43 10.69
N ASN A 13 57.87 -19.39 10.48
CA ASN A 13 58.38 -18.04 10.27
C ASN A 13 57.97 -17.18 11.47
N ASP A 14 58.96 -16.89 12.29
CA ASP A 14 58.91 -15.88 13.35
C ASP A 14 58.49 -14.53 12.77
N ILE A 15 57.34 -14.01 13.21
CA ILE A 15 57.04 -12.58 13.09
C ILE A 15 56.57 -12.07 14.45
N SER A 16 57.47 -11.27 15.02
CA SER A 16 57.42 -10.52 16.27
C SER A 16 56.13 -9.73 16.52
N ASN A 17 55.75 -9.71 17.80
CA ASN A 17 54.87 -8.75 18.46
C ASN A 17 54.91 -7.33 17.88
N THR A 18 53.72 -6.77 17.60
CA THR A 18 53.40 -5.38 17.95
C THR A 18 51.91 -5.26 18.27
N ASP A 19 51.60 -4.91 19.51
CA ASP A 19 50.27 -4.50 19.97
C ASP A 19 49.72 -3.34 19.13
N ALA A 20 48.54 -3.52 18.54
CA ALA A 20 47.82 -2.45 17.87
C ALA A 20 46.30 -2.58 18.04
N LEU A 21 45.81 -1.90 19.09
CA LEU A 21 44.56 -1.14 19.17
C LEU A 21 43.31 -1.75 18.49
N VAL A 22 42.53 -2.47 19.30
CA VAL A 22 41.14 -2.83 18.98
C VAL A 22 40.27 -1.57 18.90
N LYS A 23 39.83 -1.21 17.68
CA LYS A 23 38.62 -0.41 17.46
C LYS A 23 37.70 -1.16 16.51
N SER A 24 36.57 -1.60 17.06
CA SER A 24 35.50 -2.32 16.37
C SER A 24 34.94 -1.53 15.18
N LYS A 25 35.09 -2.06 13.96
CA LYS A 25 34.29 -1.67 12.79
C LYS A 25 32.97 -2.43 12.82
N LYS A 26 31.84 -1.73 12.89
CA LYS A 26 30.54 -2.30 12.52
C LYS A 26 30.45 -2.30 11.00
N VAL A 27 30.42 -3.50 10.44
CA VAL A 27 30.13 -3.78 9.03
C VAL A 27 28.63 -3.70 8.82
N THR A 28 28.18 -2.87 7.88
CA THR A 28 26.89 -3.05 7.21
C THR A 28 27.10 -2.81 5.73
N THR A 29 26.99 -3.92 5.00
CA THR A 29 26.97 -4.11 3.55
C THR A 29 26.21 -3.05 2.78
N GLU A 30 26.88 -2.49 1.77
CA GLU A 30 26.34 -1.62 0.73
C GLU A 30 25.36 -2.41 -0.14
N ARG A 31 24.15 -1.87 -0.32
CA ARG A 31 23.31 -2.13 -1.50
C ARG A 31 23.07 -0.78 -2.15
N ASP A 32 23.71 -0.57 -3.29
CA ASP A 32 23.48 0.57 -4.16
C ASP A 32 22.07 0.47 -4.76
N PHE A 33 21.18 1.36 -4.36
CA PHE A 33 20.00 1.72 -5.15
C PHE A 33 20.23 3.14 -5.68
N GLN A 34 20.23 3.27 -7.00
CA GLN A 34 20.52 4.52 -7.70
C GLN A 34 19.50 5.62 -7.36
N PHE A 35 20.02 6.80 -7.03
CA PHE A 35 19.24 8.00 -6.69
C PHE A 35 18.99 8.88 -7.93
N GLU A 36 17.70 9.04 -8.22
CA GLU A 36 16.92 10.23 -8.62
C GLU A 36 17.40 11.23 -9.70
N ASN A 37 16.48 11.52 -10.63
CA ASN A 37 16.47 12.71 -11.48
C ASN A 37 16.37 13.97 -10.62
N ILE A 38 17.41 14.80 -10.62
CA ILE A 38 17.44 16.08 -9.93
C ILE A 38 16.60 17.10 -10.72
N VAL A 39 15.36 17.33 -10.27
CA VAL A 39 14.62 18.55 -10.63
C VAL A 39 15.17 19.67 -9.76
N ASN A 40 15.77 20.68 -10.41
CA ASN A 40 16.21 21.91 -9.74
C ASN A 40 15.01 22.70 -9.23
N GLU A 41 14.60 22.44 -7.98
CA GLU A 41 13.68 23.33 -7.27
C GLU A 41 14.48 24.40 -6.51
N SER A 42 14.12 25.65 -6.75
CA SER A 42 14.64 26.83 -6.07
C SER A 42 14.67 26.62 -4.56
N ARG A 43 15.84 26.85 -3.95
CA ARG A 43 16.07 26.68 -2.50
C ARG A 43 15.18 27.63 -1.70
N ASN A 44 14.04 27.13 -1.27
CA ASN A 44 13.18 27.83 -0.33
C ASN A 44 13.89 27.91 1.03
N LYS A 45 13.82 29.11 1.62
CA LYS A 45 14.47 29.48 2.89
C LYS A 45 14.19 28.42 3.96
N GLN A 46 15.25 27.98 4.63
CA GLN A 46 15.19 27.04 5.76
C GLN A 46 14.39 27.68 6.91
N GLY A 47 13.10 27.43 6.95
CA GLY A 47 12.19 27.74 8.06
C GLY A 47 11.45 26.48 8.50
N ARG A 48 10.78 26.55 9.67
CA ARG A 48 9.85 25.50 10.12
C ARG A 48 8.87 25.21 8.97
N PRO A 49 8.65 23.93 8.60
CA PRO A 49 7.69 23.59 7.54
C PRO A 49 6.34 24.23 7.87
N ASP A 50 5.79 24.95 6.89
CA ASP A 50 4.49 25.60 7.00
C ASP A 50 3.44 24.52 7.25
N VAL A 51 3.00 24.45 8.51
CA VAL A 51 2.06 23.48 9.09
C VAL A 51 2.20 22.04 8.57
N TYR A 52 3.10 21.26 9.18
CA TYR A 52 3.04 19.80 9.06
C TYR A 52 1.70 19.30 9.63
N GLN A 53 0.70 19.13 8.76
CA GLN A 53 -0.56 18.51 9.13
C GLN A 53 -0.34 17.01 9.23
N ASP A 54 -0.30 16.48 10.46
CA ASP A 54 -0.24 15.03 10.67
C ASP A 54 -1.47 14.40 10.01
N LYS A 55 -1.23 13.39 9.17
CA LYS A 55 -2.26 12.62 8.46
C LYS A 55 -3.31 12.06 9.42
N ARG A 56 -2.95 11.84 10.69
CA ARG A 56 -3.87 11.42 11.76
C ARG A 56 -4.95 12.44 12.10
N TYR A 57 -4.71 13.73 11.89
CA TYR A 57 -5.66 14.80 12.23
C TYR A 57 -6.56 15.23 11.06
N LYS A 58 -6.48 14.54 9.91
CA LYS A 58 -7.39 14.84 8.78
C LYS A 58 -8.80 14.35 9.11
N ALA A 59 -9.73 15.29 9.29
CA ALA A 59 -11.15 14.98 9.42
C ALA A 59 -11.60 14.16 8.20
N THR A 60 -11.99 12.91 8.45
CA THR A 60 -12.52 12.00 7.45
C THR A 60 -13.92 11.64 7.90
N MET A 61 -14.93 11.84 7.05
CA MET A 61 -16.28 11.38 7.37
C MET A 61 -16.25 9.85 7.61
N PRO A 62 -16.79 9.37 8.73
CA PRO A 62 -16.76 7.95 9.03
C PRO A 62 -17.61 7.20 8.00
N LYS A 63 -17.02 6.16 7.38
CA LYS A 63 -17.75 5.23 6.54
C LYS A 63 -18.77 4.49 7.42
N ARG A 64 -20.08 4.57 7.10
CA ARG A 64 -21.16 3.89 7.86
C ARG A 64 -21.27 2.39 7.52
N VAL A 65 -20.15 1.70 7.35
CA VAL A 65 -20.10 0.29 6.97
C VAL A 65 -19.18 -0.48 7.91
N SER A 66 -19.59 -1.71 8.24
CA SER A 66 -18.83 -2.60 9.12
C SER A 66 -17.40 -2.82 8.61
N PRO A 67 -16.39 -2.94 9.50
CA PRO A 67 -15.00 -3.19 9.10
C PRO A 67 -14.85 -4.39 8.17
N VAL A 68 -15.61 -5.46 8.43
CA VAL A 68 -15.58 -6.68 7.61
C VAL A 68 -16.04 -6.39 6.18
N VAL A 69 -17.07 -5.57 6.02
CA VAL A 69 -17.62 -5.19 4.70
C VAL A 69 -16.62 -4.31 3.95
N ASN A 70 -15.97 -3.37 4.65
CA ASN A 70 -14.91 -2.56 4.05
C ASN A 70 -13.76 -3.39 3.50
N VAL A 71 -13.29 -4.39 4.25
CA VAL A 71 -12.20 -5.28 3.79
C VAL A 71 -12.61 -6.03 2.52
N LYS A 72 -13.85 -6.54 2.47
CA LYS A 72 -14.37 -7.21 1.27
C LYS A 72 -14.42 -6.27 0.06
N LEU A 73 -14.85 -5.02 0.26
CA LEU A 73 -14.96 -4.03 -0.82
C LEU A 73 -13.58 -3.57 -1.32
N GLU A 74 -12.60 -3.36 -0.43
CA GLU A 74 -11.24 -3.03 -0.85
C GLU A 74 -10.55 -4.22 -1.55
N ALA A 75 -10.86 -5.46 -1.17
CA ALA A 75 -10.39 -6.66 -1.87
C ALA A 75 -11.04 -6.83 -3.25
N LEU A 76 -12.29 -6.38 -3.41
CA LEU A 76 -13.03 -6.41 -4.69
C LEU A 76 -12.55 -5.33 -5.66
N ARG A 77 -12.13 -4.16 -5.14
CA ARG A 77 -11.68 -3.01 -5.92
C ARG A 77 -10.68 -3.31 -7.05
N PRO A 78 -9.59 -4.09 -6.85
CA PRO A 78 -8.66 -4.42 -7.94
C PRO A 78 -9.27 -5.33 -9.02
N LEU A 79 -10.32 -6.09 -8.70
CA LEU A 79 -11.00 -6.97 -9.66
C LEU A 79 -11.93 -6.18 -10.60
N MET A 80 -12.32 -4.96 -10.23
CA MET A 80 -13.14 -4.06 -11.04
C MET A 80 -12.27 -3.18 -11.96
N SER A 81 -11.32 -3.80 -12.68
CA SER A 81 -10.36 -3.09 -13.54
C SER A 81 -11.02 -2.28 -14.65
N GLU A 82 -12.19 -2.72 -15.11
CA GLU A 82 -12.98 -2.03 -16.15
C GLU A 82 -13.36 -0.60 -15.74
N LEU A 83 -13.57 -0.35 -14.45
CA LEU A 83 -13.97 0.94 -13.91
C LEU A 83 -12.80 1.91 -13.72
N ILE A 84 -11.58 1.38 -13.63
CA ILE A 84 -10.35 2.15 -13.44
C ILE A 84 -9.98 2.88 -14.74
N SER A 85 -10.40 2.36 -15.89
CA SER A 85 -10.09 2.93 -17.20
C SER A 85 -10.67 4.35 -17.40
N VAL A 86 -11.80 4.66 -16.75
CA VAL A 86 -12.48 5.97 -16.84
C VAL A 86 -12.04 6.92 -15.74
N ASN A 87 -11.71 6.40 -14.54
CA ASN A 87 -11.28 7.21 -13.40
C ASN A 87 -10.12 6.51 -12.68
N SER A 88 -9.04 7.27 -12.40
CA SER A 88 -7.83 6.75 -11.73
C SER A 88 -8.09 6.09 -10.36
N LYS A 89 -9.24 6.36 -9.74
CA LYS A 89 -9.70 5.73 -8.51
C LYS A 89 -11.20 5.47 -8.59
N VAL A 90 -11.60 4.21 -8.49
CA VAL A 90 -13.01 3.84 -8.28
C VAL A 90 -13.45 4.36 -6.91
N SER A 91 -14.53 5.14 -6.88
CA SER A 91 -15.12 5.64 -5.63
C SER A 91 -15.94 4.56 -4.92
N PHE A 92 -16.11 4.70 -3.61
CA PHE A 92 -16.94 3.77 -2.84
C PHE A 92 -18.39 3.71 -3.35
N ASN A 93 -18.98 4.87 -3.64
CA ASN A 93 -20.36 4.97 -4.13
C ASN A 93 -20.52 4.22 -5.46
N GLN A 94 -19.61 4.43 -6.41
CA GLN A 94 -19.63 3.71 -7.69
C GLN A 94 -19.56 2.19 -7.53
N MET A 95 -18.74 1.68 -6.59
CA MET A 95 -18.70 0.24 -6.32
C MET A 95 -20.04 -0.28 -5.80
N ILE A 96 -20.68 0.46 -4.89
CA ILE A 96 -21.97 0.09 -4.33
C ILE A 96 -23.07 0.15 -5.41
N ASP A 97 -23.10 1.20 -6.23
CA ASP A 97 -24.07 1.36 -7.31
C ASP A 97 -24.01 0.16 -8.27
N ILE A 98 -22.82 -0.27 -8.66
CA ILE A 98 -22.63 -1.41 -9.56
C ILE A 98 -23.07 -2.72 -8.92
N LEU A 99 -22.79 -2.91 -7.63
CA LEU A 99 -23.24 -4.09 -6.89
C LEU A 99 -24.77 -4.15 -6.81
N ILE A 100 -25.41 -3.00 -6.58
CA ILE A 100 -26.87 -2.89 -6.55
C ILE A 100 -27.43 -3.20 -7.94
N GLU A 101 -26.92 -2.57 -9.00
CA GLU A 101 -27.35 -2.81 -10.38
C GLU A 101 -27.15 -4.28 -10.79
N SER A 102 -26.00 -4.87 -10.45
CA SER A 102 -25.75 -6.29 -10.71
C SER A 102 -26.76 -7.18 -9.98
N TYR A 103 -27.12 -6.87 -8.74
CA TYR A 103 -28.11 -7.64 -7.99
C TYR A 103 -29.51 -7.50 -8.61
N ILE A 104 -29.91 -6.29 -8.98
CA ILE A 104 -31.18 -6.00 -9.65
C ILE A 104 -31.29 -6.81 -10.94
N ASN A 105 -30.27 -6.74 -11.79
CA ASN A 105 -30.29 -7.39 -13.10
C ASN A 105 -30.23 -8.92 -13.03
N GLN A 106 -29.54 -9.49 -12.03
CA GLN A 106 -29.36 -10.94 -11.94
C GLN A 106 -30.42 -11.67 -11.11
N LYS A 107 -31.00 -11.02 -10.09
CA LYS A 107 -31.83 -11.71 -9.07
C LYS A 107 -33.27 -11.26 -9.02
N LEU A 108 -33.60 -10.07 -9.50
CA LEU A 108 -34.96 -9.55 -9.42
C LEU A 108 -35.75 -9.87 -10.69
N SER A 109 -37.05 -10.15 -10.52
CA SER A 109 -38.00 -10.29 -11.63
C SER A 109 -38.46 -8.91 -12.11
N SER A 110 -38.87 -8.80 -13.37
CA SER A 110 -39.31 -7.53 -14.00
C SER A 110 -40.32 -6.74 -13.14
N SER A 111 -41.33 -7.41 -12.56
CA SER A 111 -42.32 -6.76 -11.71
C SER A 111 -41.71 -6.12 -10.45
N LYS A 112 -40.72 -6.76 -9.83
CA LYS A 112 -40.04 -6.20 -8.65
C LYS A 112 -39.11 -5.05 -9.01
N ILE A 113 -38.51 -5.10 -10.21
CA ILE A 113 -37.66 -4.01 -10.73
C ILE A 113 -38.50 -2.75 -10.96
N GLU A 114 -39.68 -2.88 -11.57
CA GLU A 114 -40.59 -1.75 -11.79
C GLU A 114 -41.06 -1.12 -10.48
N PHE A 115 -41.44 -1.96 -9.51
CA PHE A 115 -41.80 -1.50 -8.16
C PHE A 115 -40.66 -0.72 -7.50
N LEU A 116 -39.45 -1.29 -7.49
CA LEU A 116 -38.27 -0.67 -6.89
C LEU A 116 -37.91 0.67 -7.56
N ARG A 117 -37.99 0.75 -8.89
CA ARG A 117 -37.75 2.00 -9.63
C ARG A 117 -38.75 3.09 -9.27
N LYS A 118 -40.03 2.72 -9.11
CA LYS A 118 -41.08 3.66 -8.69
C LYS A 118 -40.80 4.17 -7.27
N GLU A 119 -40.50 3.28 -6.33
CA GLU A 119 -40.18 3.63 -4.95
C GLU A 119 -38.98 4.59 -4.86
N ILE A 120 -37.89 4.28 -5.58
CA ILE A 120 -36.71 5.15 -5.65
C ILE A 120 -37.08 6.55 -6.19
N SER A 121 -37.92 6.62 -7.25
CA SER A 121 -38.33 7.91 -7.81
C SER A 121 -39.14 8.76 -6.82
N GLU A 122 -40.05 8.13 -6.07
CA GLU A 122 -40.85 8.80 -5.05
C GLU A 122 -40.01 9.29 -3.87
N GLU A 123 -39.01 8.51 -3.44
CA GLU A 123 -38.08 8.95 -2.38
C GLU A 123 -37.17 10.10 -2.82
N LEU A 124 -36.69 10.07 -4.06
CA LEU A 124 -35.88 11.15 -4.61
C LEU A 124 -36.66 12.46 -4.77
N GLU A 125 -37.96 12.38 -5.06
CA GLU A 125 -38.84 13.56 -5.09
C GLU A 125 -39.04 14.17 -3.69
N LYS A 126 -39.11 13.36 -2.63
CA LYS A 126 -39.22 13.84 -1.24
C LYS A 126 -37.95 14.52 -0.72
N LEU A 127 -36.80 14.23 -1.33
CA LEU A 127 -35.51 14.81 -0.98
C LEU A 127 -35.22 16.14 -1.70
N LYS A 128 -36.06 16.52 -2.69
CA LYS A 128 -35.99 17.81 -3.38
C LYS A 128 -36.76 18.89 -2.63
#